data_AF-A0A1I1XZX4-F1
#
_entry.id   AF-A0A1I1XZX4-F1
#
_cell.length_a   1.000
_cell.length_b   1.000
_cell.length_c   1.000
_cell.angle_alpha   90.00
_cell.angle_beta   90.00
_cell.angle_gamma   90.00
#
_symmetry.space_group_name_H-M   'P 1'
#
loop_
_entity.id
_entity.type
_entity.pdbx_description
1 polymer ?
#
loop_
_entity_poly.entity_id
_entity_poly.type
_entity_poly.pdbx_seq_one_letter_code
_entity_poly.pdbx_strand_id
1 'polypeptide(L)' 'MALYKYSQRLTQSSDAAFDSTHTPGTAAPHPGIYRCTSCGDEIAIAGGHTLPPQNHRQHNPASGQIKWQLLVYPVQQK' A
#
# COMPACT_ATOMS: atom_id res chain seq x y z
N MET A 1 3.76 6.61 7.79
CA MET A 1 2.35 6.41 8.19
C MET A 1 1.51 7.46 7.50
N ALA A 2 0.47 7.02 6.78
CA ALA A 2 -0.42 7.91 6.03
C ALA A 2 -1.10 8.91 6.97
N LEU A 3 -1.15 10.17 6.55
CA LEU A 3 -1.75 11.28 7.31
C LEU A 3 -3.07 11.70 6.67
N TYR A 4 -4.07 11.99 7.49
CA TYR A 4 -5.37 12.51 7.05
C TYR A 4 -5.81 13.66 7.95
N LYS A 5 -6.52 14.64 7.39
CA LYS A 5 -7.07 15.79 8.13
C LYS A 5 -8.56 15.66 8.43
N TYR A 6 -9.34 15.11 7.49
CA TYR A 6 -10.80 15.06 7.57
C TYR A 6 -11.29 13.60 7.61
N SER A 7 -11.42 13.03 8.82
CA SER A 7 -11.87 11.64 8.99
C SER A 7 -13.26 11.37 8.42
N GLN A 8 -14.14 12.38 8.38
CA GLN A 8 -15.50 12.26 7.83
C GLN A 8 -15.51 11.99 6.31
N ARG A 9 -14.37 12.15 5.63
CA ARG A 9 -14.19 11.86 4.21
C ARG A 9 -13.58 10.48 3.94
N LEU A 10 -13.37 9.68 4.98
CA LEU A 10 -12.88 8.31 4.90
C LEU A 10 -13.92 7.38 5.52
N THR A 11 -14.16 6.25 4.86
CA THR A 11 -15.00 5.18 5.39
C THR A 11 -14.09 4.04 5.79
N GLN A 12 -14.18 3.60 7.05
CA GLN A 12 -13.53 2.37 7.48
C GLN A 12 -14.21 1.18 6.80
N SER A 13 -13.43 0.23 6.32
CA SER A 13 -13.91 -0.98 5.65
C SER A 13 -13.13 -2.19 6.14
N SER A 14 -13.77 -3.36 6.12
CA SER A 14 -13.19 -4.67 6.43
C SER A 14 -12.97 -5.51 5.16
N ASP A 15 -12.74 -4.86 4.03
CA ASP A 15 -12.46 -5.53 2.76
C ASP A 15 -11.17 -6.38 2.87
N ALA A 16 -11.22 -7.63 2.40
CA ALA A 16 -10.09 -8.55 2.44
C ALA A 16 -8.86 -8.07 1.64
N ALA A 17 -9.03 -7.08 0.75
CA ALA A 17 -7.92 -6.43 0.06
C ALA A 17 -6.90 -5.80 1.04
N PHE A 18 -7.34 -5.37 2.23
CA PHE A 18 -6.45 -4.80 3.27
C PHE A 18 -5.60 -5.86 3.97
N ASP A 19 -6.02 -7.13 3.97
CA ASP A 19 -5.30 -8.23 4.62
C ASP A 19 -4.26 -8.88 3.68
N SER A 20 -4.38 -8.61 2.38
CA SER A 20 -3.50 -9.18 1.35
C SER A 20 -2.13 -8.51 1.33
N THR A 21 -1.09 -9.32 1.06
CA THR A 21 0.28 -8.83 0.88
C THR A 21 0.80 -9.19 -0.51
N HIS A 22 1.48 -8.24 -1.14
CA HIS A 22 1.97 -8.37 -2.52
C HIS A 22 3.48 -8.24 -2.59
N THR A 23 4.14 -9.08 -3.37
CA THR A 23 5.56 -8.94 -3.65
C THR A 23 5.79 -7.83 -4.67
N PRO A 24 6.99 -7.22 -4.69
CA PRO A 24 7.43 -6.42 -5.81
C PRO A 24 7.19 -7.08 -7.17
N GLY A 25 6.96 -6.27 -8.20
CA GLY A 25 6.65 -6.77 -9.55
C GLY A 25 5.18 -7.14 -9.74
N THR A 26 4.39 -7.23 -8.67
CA THR A 26 2.94 -7.45 -8.77
C THR A 26 2.23 -6.17 -9.21
N ALA A 27 1.28 -6.27 -10.13
CA ALA A 27 0.38 -5.16 -10.46
C ALA A 27 -0.53 -4.86 -9.26
N ALA A 28 -0.64 -3.59 -8.86
CA ALA A 28 -1.45 -3.16 -7.73
C ALA A 28 -2.94 -3.46 -7.99
N PRO A 29 -3.60 -4.33 -7.20
CA PRO A 29 -5.00 -4.67 -7.43
C PRO A 29 -5.94 -3.48 -7.28
N HIS A 30 -5.61 -2.57 -6.36
CA HIS A 30 -6.33 -1.31 -6.15
C HIS A 30 -5.37 -0.12 -6.28
N PRO A 31 -5.82 1.02 -6.85
CA PRO A 31 -5.12 2.29 -6.65
C PRO A 31 -5.12 2.64 -5.17
N GLY A 32 -4.06 3.25 -4.64
CA GLY A 32 -4.07 3.62 -3.23
C GLY A 32 -2.70 3.81 -2.62
N ILE A 33 -2.71 3.86 -1.29
CA ILE A 33 -1.49 3.90 -0.48
C ILE A 33 -1.20 2.49 0.02
N TYR A 34 0.01 2.00 -0.27
CA TYR A 34 0.50 0.72 0.23
C TYR A 34 1.64 0.96 1.22
N ARG A 35 1.69 0.12 2.25
CA ARG A 35 2.74 0.10 3.26
C ARG A 35 3.60 -1.15 3.09
N CYS A 36 4.91 -0.97 3.23
CA CYS A 36 5.85 -2.08 3.33
C CYS A 36 5.70 -2.75 4.71
N THR A 37 5.45 -4.05 4.73
CA THR A 37 5.29 -4.80 5.99
C THR A 37 6.62 -4.98 6.76
N SER A 38 7.76 -4.73 6.10
CA SER A 38 9.11 -4.89 6.68
C SER A 38 9.62 -3.60 7.34
N CYS A 39 9.59 -2.46 6.65
CA CYS A 39 10.12 -1.19 7.17
C CYS A 39 9.03 -0.17 7.54
N GLY A 40 7.79 -0.37 7.08
CA GLY A 40 6.69 0.57 7.30
C GLY A 40 6.65 1.77 6.35
N ASP A 41 7.56 1.87 5.39
CA ASP A 41 7.51 2.89 4.33
C ASP A 41 6.23 2.76 3.49
N GLU A 42 5.78 3.88 2.95
CA GLU A 42 4.55 3.95 2.18
C GLU A 42 4.79 4.52 0.79
N ILE A 43 3.97 4.06 -0.15
CA ILE A 43 3.92 4.56 -1.52
C ILE A 43 2.47 4.82 -1.92
N ALA A 44 2.26 5.77 -2.83
CA ALA A 44 1.01 5.89 -3.56
C ALA A 44 1.20 5.32 -4.98
N ILE A 45 0.24 4.52 -5.45
CA ILE A 45 0.31 3.88 -6.76
C ILE A 45 -1.07 3.80 -7.41
N ALA A 46 -1.13 3.94 -8.73
CA ALA A 46 -2.34 3.73 -9.50
C ALA A 46 -2.65 2.23 -9.64
N GLY A 47 -3.93 1.88 -9.79
CA GLY A 47 -4.35 0.49 -10.00
C GLY A 47 -3.76 -0.06 -11.30
N GLY A 48 -3.34 -1.33 -11.28
CA GLY A 48 -2.68 -1.98 -12.41
C GLY A 48 -1.21 -1.64 -12.60
N HIS A 49 -0.68 -0.60 -11.94
CA HIS A 49 0.75 -0.28 -12.00
C HIS A 49 1.58 -1.23 -11.13
N THR A 50 2.83 -1.46 -11.51
CA THR A 50 3.72 -2.41 -10.85
C THR A 50 4.23 -1.88 -9.51
N LEU A 51 4.04 -2.66 -8.45
CA LEU A 51 4.57 -2.38 -7.12
C LEU A 51 6.11 -2.41 -7.14
N PRO A 52 6.78 -1.38 -6.61
CA PRO A 52 8.21 -1.19 -6.77
C PRO A 52 9.03 -2.19 -5.92
N PRO A 53 10.23 -2.57 -6.39
CA PRO A 53 11.14 -3.45 -5.67
C PRO A 53 11.93 -2.76 -4.55
N GLN A 54 12.15 -1.44 -4.60
CA GLN A 54 12.86 -0.71 -3.55
C GLN A 54 12.43 0.77 -3.50
N ASN A 55 12.21 1.28 -2.29
CA ASN A 55 12.29 2.72 -2.03
C ASN A 55 13.76 3.01 -1.63
N HIS A 56 14.50 3.67 -2.52
CA HIS A 56 15.98 3.66 -2.61
C HIS A 56 16.77 4.25 -1.43
N ARG A 57 16.20 4.47 -0.24
CA ARG A 57 16.96 5.00 0.91
C ARG A 57 17.12 4.05 2.10
N GLN A 58 16.27 3.04 2.33
CA GLN A 58 16.23 2.40 3.67
C GLN A 58 15.78 0.92 3.72
N HIS A 59 16.19 0.07 2.78
CA HIS A 59 16.00 -1.38 2.97
C HIS A 59 17.28 -2.07 3.45
N ASN A 60 17.32 -2.37 4.75
CA ASN A 60 18.27 -3.35 5.31
C ASN A 60 17.81 -4.76 4.89
N PRO A 61 18.64 -5.54 4.18
CA PRO A 61 18.29 -6.92 3.78
C PRO A 61 17.92 -7.82 4.97
N ALA A 62 18.41 -7.52 6.17
CA ALA A 62 18.07 -8.26 7.38
C ALA A 62 16.62 -8.03 7.87
N SER A 63 15.95 -6.97 7.41
CA SER A 63 14.59 -6.63 7.82
C SER A 63 13.50 -7.50 7.16
N GLY A 64 13.89 -8.46 6.32
CA GLY A 64 12.98 -9.40 5.66
C GLY A 64 12.58 -8.99 4.24
N GLN A 65 11.76 -9.83 3.61
CA GLN A 65 11.29 -9.61 2.25
C GLN A 65 10.34 -8.42 2.18
N ILE A 66 10.47 -7.63 1.11
CA ILE A 66 9.54 -6.54 0.83
C ILE A 66 8.20 -7.14 0.44
N LYS A 67 7.17 -6.77 1.20
CA LYS A 67 5.77 -7.00 0.83
C LYS A 67 4.96 -5.74 1.05
N TRP A 68 4.04 -5.48 0.14
CA TRP A 68 3.17 -4.33 0.11
C TRP A 68 1.78 -4.73 0.58
N GLN A 69 1.26 -4.00 1.57
CA GLN A 69 -0.08 -4.15 2.11
C GLN A 69 -0.87 -2.86 1.88
N LEU A 70 -2.12 -2.98 1.41
CA LEU A 70 -2.97 -1.83 1.14
C LEU A 70 -3.41 -1.16 2.45
N LEU A 71 -3.36 0.17 2.53
CA LEU A 71 -3.85 0.94 3.68
C LEU A 71 -5.15 1.69 3.36
N VAL A 72 -5.28 2.22 2.14
CA VAL A 72 -6.45 2.97 1.70
C VAL A 72 -6.54 2.92 0.19
N TYR A 73 -7.75 2.75 -0.34
CA TYR A 73 -8.06 2.84 -1.76
C TYR A 73 -9.32 3.69 -2.00
N PRO A 74 -9.44 4.41 -3.13
CA PRO A 74 -10.64 5.15 -3.49
C PRO A 74 -11.74 4.21 -3.98
N VAL A 75 -12.98 4.45 -3.55
CA VAL A 75 -14.18 3.83 -4.14
C VAL A 75 -14.74 4.78 -5.18
N GLN A 76 -14.86 4.33 -6.43
CA GLN A 76 -15.46 5.13 -7.49
C GLN A 76 -16.97 5.25 -7.26
N GLN A 77 -17.48 6.49 -7.27
CA GLN A 77 -18.92 6.73 -7.34
C GLN A 77 -19.40 6.49 -8.76
N LYS A 78 -20.50 5.77 -8.91
CA LYS A 78 -21.21 5.64 -10.18
C LYS A 78 -22.05 6.88 -10.43
#